data_AF-A0A1B4FEZ4-F1
#
_entry.id   AF-A0A1B4FEZ4-F1
#
_cell.length_a   1.000
_cell.length_b   1.000
_cell.length_c   1.000
_cell.angle_alpha   90.00
_cell.angle_beta   90.00
_cell.angle_gamma   90.00
#
_symmetry.space_group_name_H-M   'P 1'
#
loop_
_entity.id
_entity.type
_entity.pdbx_description
1 polymer ?
#
loop_
_entity_poly.entity_id
_entity_poly.type
_entity_poly.pdbx_seq_one_letter_code
_entity_poly.pdbx_strand_id
1 'polypeptide(L)'
;MDVAWFLNRRLDFIRQLYASSSAPFVDRRTKIENKEEPFVPPYSEDLEPAFMLEWQEASDSIDVLGHACLCMLSSALQAYLHTRHKLHCRDLTEEERTRGSGCIERSALASTASRPTTTRFVRHAL
;
A
#
# COMPACT_ATOMS: atom_id res chain seq x y z
N MET A 1 -27.29 -8.92 4.91
CA MET A 1 -26.24 -8.26 5.72
C MET A 1 -25.86 -6.98 4.99
N ASP A 2 -25.94 -5.81 5.63
CA ASP A 2 -25.57 -4.54 5.00
C ASP A 2 -24.04 -4.41 4.92
N VAL A 3 -23.48 -4.80 3.78
CA VAL A 3 -22.03 -4.81 3.51
C VAL A 3 -21.42 -3.41 3.61
N ALA A 4 -22.19 -2.36 3.27
CA ALA A 4 -21.70 -0.99 3.33
C ALA A 4 -21.55 -0.50 4.78
N TRP A 5 -22.49 -0.88 5.66
CA TRP A 5 -22.38 -0.58 7.09
C TRP A 5 -21.10 -1.15 7.73
N PHE A 6 -20.74 -2.41 7.43
CA PHE A 6 -19.51 -3.02 7.96
C PHE A 6 -18.24 -2.36 7.43
N LEU A 7 -18.24 -1.92 6.17
CA LEU A 7 -17.13 -1.17 5.61
C LEU A 7 -16.97 0.16 6.35
N ASN A 8 -18.03 0.96 6.47
CA ASN A 8 -17.99 2.25 7.15
C ASN A 8 -17.52 2.12 8.60
N ARG A 9 -18.04 1.13 9.35
CA ARG A 9 -17.60 0.82 10.71
C ARG A 9 -16.08 0.60 10.80
N ARG A 10 -15.49 -0.14 9.85
CA ARG A 10 -14.04 -0.39 9.81
C ARG A 10 -13.26 0.86 9.42
N LEU A 11 -13.76 1.66 8.49
CA LEU A 11 -13.13 2.92 8.09
C LEU A 11 -13.08 3.91 9.25
N ASP A 12 -14.17 4.03 10.01
CA ASP A 12 -14.23 4.92 11.17
C ASP A 12 -13.25 4.47 12.26
N PHE A 13 -13.15 3.16 12.51
CA PHE A 13 -12.14 2.61 13.41
C PHE A 13 -10.71 2.92 12.95
N ILE A 14 -10.38 2.72 11.66
CA ILE A 14 -9.03 2.97 11.13
C ILE A 14 -8.67 4.46 11.25
N ARG A 15 -9.62 5.36 10.94
CA ARG A 15 -9.42 6.81 11.10
C ARG A 15 -9.17 7.19 12.54
N GLN A 16 -10.00 6.68 13.46
CA GLN A 16 -9.85 6.93 14.89
C GLN A 16 -8.50 6.41 15.40
N LEU A 17 -8.13 5.18 15.03
CA LEU A 17 -6.87 4.56 15.42
C LEU A 17 -5.68 5.41 14.96
N TYR A 18 -5.63 5.79 13.67
CA TYR A 18 -4.54 6.61 13.17
C TYR A 18 -4.49 7.96 13.89
N ALA A 19 -5.61 8.66 14.02
CA ALA A 19 -5.64 9.97 14.66
C ALA A 19 -5.22 9.92 16.13
N SER A 20 -5.76 8.98 16.92
CA SER A 20 -5.45 8.86 18.34
C SER A 20 -4.03 8.35 18.60
N SER A 21 -3.54 7.39 17.80
CA SER A 21 -2.21 6.80 18.00
C SER A 21 -1.08 7.65 17.45
N SER A 22 -1.28 8.39 16.35
CA SER A 22 -0.24 9.26 15.78
C SER A 22 -0.07 10.59 16.54
N ALA A 23 -1.13 11.09 17.19
CA ALA A 23 -1.12 12.35 17.94
C ALA A 23 0.12 12.55 18.84
N PRO A 24 0.48 11.64 19.76
CA PRO A 24 1.64 11.86 20.63
C PRO A 24 2.98 11.92 19.88
N PHE A 25 3.11 11.22 18.76
CA PHE A 25 4.34 11.22 17.95
C PHE A 25 4.45 12.49 17.11
N VAL A 26 3.33 12.96 16.55
CA VAL A 26 3.25 14.24 15.84
C VAL A 26 3.58 15.38 16.80
N ASP A 27 2.94 15.40 17.98
CA ASP A 27 3.20 16.39 19.02
C ASP A 27 4.67 16.40 19.45
N ARG A 28 5.28 15.21 19.62
CA ARG A 28 6.71 15.10 19.94
C ARG A 28 7.58 15.73 18.85
N ARG A 29 7.34 15.41 17.57
CA ARG A 29 8.10 15.99 16.46
C ARG A 29 7.97 17.51 16.41
N THR A 30 6.74 18.02 16.51
CA THR A 30 6.48 19.47 16.49
C THR A 30 7.17 20.19 17.65
N LYS A 31 7.14 19.62 18.87
CA LYS A 31 7.83 20.22 20.02
C LYS A 31 9.35 20.24 19.87
N ILE A 32 9.94 19.18 19.30
CA ILE A 32 11.39 19.13 19.02
C ILE A 32 11.77 20.18 17.96
N GLU A 33 11.00 20.27 16.87
CA GLU A 33 11.23 21.23 15.78
C GLU A 33 11.09 22.69 16.26
N ASN A 34 10.13 22.97 17.14
CA ASN A 34 9.90 24.29 17.72
C ASN A 34 10.76 24.59 18.97
N LYS A 35 11.52 23.61 19.47
CA LYS A 35 12.29 23.71 20.74
C LYS A 35 11.41 24.08 21.93
N GLU A 36 10.21 23.50 21.99
CA GLU A 36 9.25 23.68 23.09
C GLU A 36 9.56 22.72 24.25
N GLU A 37 9.23 23.10 25.49
CA GLU A 37 9.33 22.20 26.64
C GLU A 37 8.53 20.90 26.41
N PRO A 38 9.08 19.72 26.73
CA PRO A 38 10.32 19.43 27.46
C PRO A 38 11.59 19.31 26.58
N PHE A 39 11.52 19.57 25.28
CA PHE A 39 12.59 19.35 24.31
C PHE A 39 13.43 20.61 24.06
N VAL A 40 13.82 21.28 25.15
CA VAL A 40 14.73 22.44 25.08
C VAL A 40 16.16 21.91 25.22
N PRO A 41 17.01 22.04 24.19
CA PRO A 41 18.37 21.55 24.27
C PRO A 41 19.19 22.33 25.31
N PRO A 42 19.93 21.65 26.20
CA PRO A 42 20.95 22.34 27.00
C PRO A 42 22.03 22.89 26.07
N TYR A 43 22.78 23.90 26.54
CA TYR A 43 23.93 24.40 25.79
C TYR A 43 24.91 23.26 25.51
N SER A 44 25.22 23.06 24.23
CA SER A 44 26.14 22.07 23.71
C SER A 44 27.06 22.76 22.71
N GLU A 45 28.36 22.46 22.76
CA GLU A 45 29.33 22.91 21.76
C GLU A 45 29.31 22.02 20.51
N ASP A 46 28.60 20.88 20.58
CA ASP A 46 28.42 19.99 19.45
C ASP A 46 27.38 20.57 18.47
N LEU A 47 27.68 20.47 17.18
CA LEU A 47 26.79 20.92 16.10
C LEU A 47 25.65 19.92 15.82
N GLU A 48 25.52 18.85 16.61
CA GLU A 48 24.51 17.83 16.41
C GLU A 48 23.12 18.33 16.83
N PRO A 49 22.08 18.06 16.02
CA PRO A 49 20.70 18.30 16.43
C PRO A 49 20.36 17.53 17.71
N ALA A 50 20.00 18.26 18.76
CA ALA A 50 19.52 17.66 19.99
C ALA A 50 18.21 16.88 19.75
N PHE A 51 18.03 15.79 20.50
CA PHE A 51 16.85 14.93 20.45
C PHE A 51 16.57 14.29 19.07
N MET A 52 17.61 14.08 18.26
CA MET A 52 17.48 13.48 16.93
C MET A 52 16.91 12.06 16.98
N LEU A 53 17.33 11.26 17.99
CA LEU A 53 16.86 9.89 18.16
C LEU A 53 15.36 9.85 18.45
N GLU A 54 14.89 10.72 19.33
CA GLU A 54 13.49 10.83 19.73
C GLU A 54 12.60 11.33 18.59
N TRP A 55 13.12 12.25 17.76
CA TRP A 55 12.44 12.69 16.54
C TRP A 55 12.36 11.56 15.51
N GLN A 56 13.45 10.81 15.31
CA GLN A 56 13.50 9.69 14.39
C GLN A 56 12.56 8.57 14.83
N GLU A 57 12.58 8.19 16.11
CA GLU A 57 11.66 7.21 16.69
C GLU A 57 10.20 7.62 16.47
N ALA A 58 9.86 8.90 16.66
CA ALA A 58 8.51 9.40 16.42
C ALA A 58 8.13 9.35 14.94
N SER A 59 9.05 9.69 14.03
CA SER A 59 8.81 9.60 12.59
C SER A 59 8.59 8.15 12.15
N ASP A 60 9.49 7.25 12.54
CA ASP A 60 9.41 5.82 12.23
C ASP A 60 8.11 5.21 12.78
N SER A 61 7.70 5.65 13.99
CA SER A 61 6.43 5.23 14.59
C SER A 61 5.21 5.66 13.79
N ILE A 62 5.19 6.92 13.30
CA ILE A 62 4.11 7.42 12.43
C ILE A 62 4.05 6.63 11.12
N ASP A 63 5.21 6.34 10.53
CA ASP A 63 5.30 5.59 9.28
C ASP A 63 4.79 4.16 9.44
N VAL A 64 5.22 3.45 10.49
CA VAL A 64 4.75 2.09 10.78
C VAL A 64 3.24 2.08 11.03
N LEU A 65 2.71 3.03 11.80
CA LEU A 65 1.27 3.17 12.04
C LEU A 65 0.50 3.47 10.74
N GLY A 66 1.03 4.34 9.88
CA GLY A 66 0.45 4.64 8.58
C GLY A 66 0.37 3.40 7.70
N HIS A 67 1.45 2.63 7.59
CA HIS A 67 1.48 1.37 6.84
C HIS A 67 0.47 0.36 7.39
N ALA A 68 0.39 0.19 8.71
CA ALA A 68 -0.58 -0.71 9.32
C ALA A 68 -2.02 -0.30 8.98
N CYS A 69 -2.34 1.00 9.05
CA CYS A 69 -3.65 1.54 8.71
C CYS A 69 -3.99 1.34 7.22
N LEU A 70 -3.03 1.52 6.32
CA LEU A 70 -3.20 1.25 4.89
C LEU A 70 -3.46 -0.24 4.61
N CYS A 71 -2.76 -1.15 5.29
CA CYS A 71 -3.03 -2.59 5.18
C CYS A 71 -4.45 -2.93 5.64
N MET A 72 -4.89 -2.41 6.79
CA MET A 72 -6.27 -2.60 7.27
C MET A 72 -7.32 -2.06 6.31
N LEU A 73 -7.06 -0.88 5.73
CA LEU A 73 -7.94 -0.27 4.72
C LEU A 73 -8.04 -1.13 3.47
N SER A 74 -6.90 -1.61 2.96
CA SER A 74 -6.83 -2.50 1.81
C SER A 74 -7.63 -3.78 2.05
N SER A 75 -7.44 -4.44 3.19
CA SER A 75 -8.19 -5.65 3.55
C SER A 75 -9.69 -5.38 3.72
N ALA A 76 -10.09 -4.24 4.28
CA ALA A 76 -11.50 -3.86 4.40
C ALA A 76 -12.16 -3.66 3.03
N LEU A 77 -11.47 -3.00 2.11
CA LEU A 77 -11.94 -2.79 0.74
C LEU A 77 -12.01 -4.09 -0.05
N GLN A 78 -10.98 -4.95 0.05
CA GLN A 78 -10.98 -6.27 -0.58
C GLN A 78 -12.18 -7.10 -0.12
N ALA A 79 -12.45 -7.14 1.18
CA ALA A 79 -13.61 -7.84 1.72
C ALA A 79 -14.92 -7.27 1.16
N TYR A 80 -15.06 -5.95 1.13
CA TYR A 80 -16.24 -5.28 0.58
C TYR A 80 -16.46 -5.63 -0.90
N LEU A 81 -15.43 -5.48 -1.74
CA LEU A 81 -15.52 -5.75 -3.17
C LEU A 81 -15.80 -7.23 -3.44
N HIS A 82 -15.16 -8.14 -2.72
CA HIS A 82 -15.37 -9.58 -2.87
C HIS A 82 -16.81 -9.98 -2.49
N THR A 83 -17.34 -9.44 -1.40
CA THR A 83 -18.74 -9.69 -1.00
C THR A 83 -19.71 -9.07 -2.00
N ARG A 84 -19.46 -7.85 -2.48
CA ARG A 84 -20.30 -7.20 -3.51
C ARG A 84 -20.27 -7.97 -4.84
N HIS A 85 -19.11 -8.46 -5.25
CA HIS A 85 -18.96 -9.30 -6.43
C HIS A 85 -19.81 -10.57 -6.28
N LYS A 86 -19.69 -11.32 -5.18
CA LYS A 86 -20.50 -12.52 -4.93
C LYS A 86 -22.00 -12.29 -4.91
N LEU A 87 -22.45 -11.11 -4.49
CA LEU A 87 -23.88 -10.79 -4.41
C LEU A 87 -24.48 -10.36 -5.76
N HIS A 88 -23.68 -9.79 -6.67
CA HIS A 88 -24.18 -9.17 -7.91
C HIS A 88 -23.67 -9.81 -9.20
N CYS A 89 -22.49 -10.44 -9.19
CA CYS A 89 -22.04 -11.26 -10.30
C CYS A 89 -22.63 -12.65 -10.12
N ARG A 90 -23.35 -13.12 -11.14
CA ARG A 90 -23.69 -14.52 -11.28
C ARG A 90 -22.37 -15.28 -11.37
N ASP A 91 -22.17 -16.28 -10.50
CA ASP A 91 -21.01 -17.17 -10.63
C ASP A 91 -21.04 -17.75 -12.05
N LEU A 92 -19.95 -17.58 -12.79
CA LEU A 92 -19.76 -18.26 -14.07
C LEU A 92 -19.79 -19.75 -13.77
N THR A 93 -20.56 -20.52 -14.53
CA THR A 93 -20.49 -21.98 -14.41
C THR A 93 -19.08 -22.45 -14.74
N GLU A 94 -18.62 -23.56 -14.17
CA GLU A 94 -17.28 -24.13 -14.45
C GLU A 94 -17.00 -24.29 -15.96
N GLU A 95 -18.06 -24.45 -16.75
CA GLU A 95 -18.06 -24.47 -18.23
C GLU A 95 -17.69 -23.12 -18.87
N GLU A 96 -18.19 -22.00 -18.33
CA GLU A 96 -17.85 -20.66 -18.80
C GLU A 96 -16.42 -20.28 -18.41
N ARG A 97 -15.94 -20.75 -17.24
CA ARG A 97 -14.57 -20.57 -16.76
C ARG A 97 -13.55 -21.32 -17.63
N THR A 98 -13.85 -22.57 -18.00
CA THR A 98 -13.00 -23.37 -18.89
C THR A 98 -13.01 -22.87 -20.34
N ARG A 99 -14.13 -22.33 -20.84
CA ARG A 99 -14.17 -21.63 -22.14
C ARG A 99 -13.32 -20.35 -22.15
N GLY A 100 -13.29 -19.60 -21.06
CA GLY A 100 -12.44 -18.42 -20.90
C GLY A 100 -10.93 -18.75 -20.92
N SER A 101 -10.50 -19.75 -20.14
CA SER A 101 -9.09 -20.19 -20.09
C SER A 101 -8.59 -20.72 -21.43
N GLY A 102 -9.41 -21.51 -22.15
CA GLY A 102 -9.05 -22.03 -23.47
C GLY A 102 -9.03 -20.97 -24.58
N CYS A 103 -9.63 -19.80 -24.38
CA CYS A 103 -9.51 -18.67 -25.31
C CYS A 103 -8.20 -17.91 -25.11
N ILE A 104 -7.78 -17.70 -23.85
CA ILE A 104 -6.54 -17.02 -23.49
C ILE A 104 -5.31 -17.81 -23.95
N GLU A 105 -5.29 -19.14 -23.75
CA GLU A 105 -4.21 -20.01 -24.25
C GLU A 105 -4.08 -19.97 -25.78
N ARG A 106 -5.20 -19.99 -26.52
CA ARG A 106 -5.18 -19.92 -27.99
C ARG A 106 -4.68 -18.57 -28.51
N SER A 107 -5.01 -17.46 -27.85
CA SER A 107 -4.46 -16.14 -28.19
C SER A 107 -2.98 -16.00 -27.84
N ALA A 108 -2.49 -16.64 -26.76
CA ALA A 108 -1.07 -16.64 -26.40
C ALA A 108 -0.23 -17.45 -27.42
N LEU A 109 -0.73 -18.60 -27.87
CA LEU A 109 -0.13 -19.41 -28.94
C LEU A 109 -0.15 -18.72 -30.33
N ALA A 110 -1.18 -17.92 -30.61
CA ALA A 110 -1.23 -17.14 -31.85
C ALA A 110 -0.23 -15.97 -31.86
N SER A 111 0.08 -15.40 -30.69
CA SER A 111 1.07 -14.31 -30.53
C SER A 111 2.52 -14.80 -30.66
N THR A 112 2.83 -16.02 -30.22
CA THR A 112 4.19 -16.60 -30.34
C THR A 112 4.54 -17.07 -31.75
N ALA A 113 3.56 -17.28 -32.62
CA ALA A 113 3.77 -17.67 -34.02
C ALA A 113 4.16 -16.51 -34.97
N SER A 114 4.18 -15.26 -34.48
CA SER A 114 4.49 -14.05 -35.28
C SER A 114 5.83 -13.42 -34.92
N ARG A 115 6.90 -14.22 -34.75
CA ARG A 115 8.28 -13.69 -34.79
C ARG A 115 8.98 -14.17 -36.06
N PRO A 116 9.10 -13.33 -37.12
CA PRO A 116 9.85 -13.69 -38.30
C PRO A 116 11.36 -13.74 -37.99
N THR A 117 11.94 -14.87 -38.34
CA THR A 117 13.38 -15.15 -38.38
C THR A 117 14.12 -14.07 -39.16
N THR A 118 14.82 -13.17 -38.46
CA THR A 118 15.78 -12.25 -39.11
C THR A 118 17.13 -12.37 -38.41
N THR A 119 17.90 -13.35 -38.84
CA THR A 119 19.35 -13.38 -38.59
C THR A 119 20.03 -13.65 -39.92
N ARG A 120 20.28 -12.60 -40.69
CA ARG A 120 21.25 -12.65 -41.79
C ARG A 120 22.03 -11.33 -41.87
N PHE A 121 23.31 -11.46 -41.51
CA PHE A 121 24.46 -10.68 -41.98
C PHE A 121 24.61 -9.22 -41.53
N VAL A 122 25.58 -9.00 -40.62
CA VAL A 122 26.69 -8.06 -40.88
C VAL A 122 28.00 -8.67 -40.33
N ARG A 123 28.87 -9.15 -41.21
CA ARG A 123 30.32 -9.23 -40.96
C ARG A 123 31.02 -8.97 -42.29
N HIS A 124 31.52 -7.76 -42.44
CA HIS A 124 32.57 -7.41 -43.39
C HIS A 124 33.50 -6.41 -42.71
N ALA A 125 34.80 -6.54 -43.02
CA ALA A 125 35.92 -5.65 -42.68
C ALA A 125 36.47 -5.72 -41.23
N LEU A 126 37.48 -6.57 -41.02
CA LEU A 126 38.91 -6.21 -40.98
C LEU A 126 39.76 -7.47 -40.89
#